data_AF-A0A7V9J488-F1
#
_entry.id   AF-A0A7V9J488-F1
#
_cell.length_a   1.000
_cell.length_b   1.000
_cell.length_c   1.000
_cell.angle_alpha   90.00
_cell.angle_beta   90.00
_cell.angle_gamma   90.00
#
_symmetry.space_group_name_H-M   'P 1'
#
loop_
_entity.id
_entity.type
_entity.pdbx_description
1 polymer ?
#
loop_
_entity_poly.entity_id
_entity_poly.type
_entity_poly.pdbx_seq_one_letter_code
_entity_poly.pdbx_strand_id
1 'polypeptide(L)' 'MRTIVDLPETQIKALDTYRKREGISRAEAVRRAVEAFVPTHGKGGPDFAAHPAFGSSKRYRKEDSVKTVRRLREEWR' A
#
# COMPACT_ATOMS: atom_id res chain seq x y z
N MET A 1 2.08 -2.11 -3.62
CA MET A 1 2.98 -2.97 -2.82
C MET A 1 2.42 -4.39 -2.82
N ARG A 2 3.25 -5.43 -2.82
CA ARG A 2 2.83 -6.84 -2.70
C ARG A 2 3.29 -7.37 -1.34
N THR A 3 2.40 -8.03 -0.61
CA THR A 3 2.67 -8.64 0.69
C THR A 3 2.19 -10.08 0.63
N ILE A 4 3.01 -11.01 1.11
CA ILE A 4 2.65 -12.42 1.25
C ILE A 4 2.09 -12.60 2.67
N VAL A 5 0.94 -13.25 2.79
CA VAL A 5 0.25 -13.49 4.05
C VAL A 5 -0.19 -14.96 4.06
N ASP A 6 0.17 -15.68 5.11
CA ASP A 6 -0.29 -17.04 5.33
C ASP A 6 -1.67 -17.01 5.98
N LEU A 7 -2.62 -17.75 5.40
CA LEU A 7 -3.98 -17.86 5.90
C LEU A 7 -4.33 -19.34 6.10
N PRO A 8 -5.07 -19.68 7.18
CA PRO A 8 -5.64 -21.01 7.34
C PRO A 8 -6.50 -21.42 6.13
N GLU A 9 -6.48 -22.70 5.77
CA GLU A 9 -7.22 -23.22 4.61
C GLU A 9 -8.73 -22.93 4.69
N THR A 10 -9.29 -22.91 5.90
CA THR A 10 -10.69 -22.55 6.16
C THR A 10 -11.01 -21.12 5.75
N GLN A 11 -10.11 -20.16 6.01
CA GLN A 11 -10.26 -18.77 5.61
C GLN A 11 -10.11 -18.59 4.10
N ILE A 12 -9.23 -19.36 3.45
CA ILE A 12 -9.08 -19.37 1.99
C ILE A 12 -10.39 -19.83 1.32
N LYS A 13 -11.01 -20.90 1.81
CA LYS A 13 -12.29 -21.41 1.29
C LYS A 13 -13.44 -20.42 1.47
N ALA A 14 -13.50 -19.76 2.63
CA ALA A 14 -14.49 -18.72 2.90
C ALA A 14 -14.31 -17.51 1.95
N LEU A 15 -13.06 -17.07 1.74
CA LEU A 15 -12.72 -15.97 0.85
C LEU A 15 -13.06 -16.29 -0.62
N ASP A 16 -12.81 -17.51 -1.09
CA ASP A 16 -13.13 -17.91 -2.45
C ASP A 16 -14.65 -17.96 -2.69
N THR A 17 -15.43 -18.39 -1.70
CA THR A 17 -16.91 -18.34 -1.76
C THR A 17 -17.40 -16.89 -1.85
N TYR A 18 -16.89 -16.01 -0.97
CA TYR A 18 -17.24 -14.59 -0.97
C TYR A 18 -16.91 -13.93 -2.30
N ARG A 19 -15.69 -14.15 -2.81
CA ARG A 19 -15.22 -13.63 -4.09
C ARG A 19 -16.14 -14.03 -5.26
N LYS A 20 -16.54 -15.30 -5.33
CA LYS A 20 -17.41 -15.81 -6.39
C LYS A 20 -18.80 -15.19 -6.34
N ARG A 21 -19.36 -15.03 -5.15
CA ARG A 21 -20.66 -14.37 -4.94
C ARG A 21 -20.65 -12.91 -5.40
N GLU A 22 -19.58 -12.20 -5.09
CA GLU A 22 -19.45 -10.76 -5.39
C GLU A 22 -18.88 -10.47 -6.79
N GLY A 23 -18.40 -11.49 -7.51
CA GLY A 23 -17.79 -11.32 -8.85
C GLY A 23 -16.49 -10.53 -8.87
N ILE A 24 -15.74 -10.48 -7.76
CA ILE A 24 -14.52 -9.67 -7.62
C ILE A 24 -13.23 -10.49 -7.74
N SER A 25 -12.07 -9.84 -7.75
CA SER A 25 -10.77 -10.53 -7.66
C SER A 25 -10.44 -10.93 -6.22
N ARG A 26 -9.57 -11.93 -6.04
CA ARG A 26 -9.10 -12.34 -4.71
C ARG A 26 -8.40 -11.20 -3.98
N ALA A 27 -7.58 -10.43 -4.70
CA ALA A 27 -6.90 -9.26 -4.15
C ALA A 27 -7.87 -8.16 -3.70
N GLU A 28 -8.98 -7.99 -4.43
CA GLU A 28 -10.02 -7.02 -4.07
C GLU A 28 -10.77 -7.43 -2.80
N ALA A 29 -11.12 -8.71 -2.67
CA ALA A 29 -11.74 -9.22 -1.46
C ALA A 29 -10.85 -9.00 -0.22
N VAL A 30 -9.53 -9.22 -0.35
CA VAL A 30 -8.56 -8.94 0.72
C VAL A 30 -8.47 -7.44 1.03
N ARG A 31 -8.46 -6.57 0.02
CA ARG A 31 -8.47 -5.11 0.24
C ARG A 31 -9.67 -4.65 1.06
N ARG A 32 -10.87 -5.09 0.69
CA ARG A 32 -12.11 -4.77 1.43
C ARG A 32 -12.08 -5.30 2.86
N ALA A 33 -11.57 -6.51 3.07
CA ALA A 33 -11.42 -7.07 4.40
C ALA A 33 -10.47 -6.24 5.27
N VAL A 34 -9.33 -5.81 4.72
CA VAL A 34 -8.37 -4.94 5.41
C VAL A 34 -8.97 -3.57 5.68
N GLU A 35 -9.66 -2.97 4.71
CA GLU A 35 -10.32 -1.66 4.85
C GLU A 35 -11.43 -1.68 5.91
N ALA A 36 -12.19 -2.78 6.00
CA ALA A 36 -13.21 -2.95 7.03
C ALA A 36 -12.62 -3.25 8.42
N PHE A 37 -11.50 -3.98 8.48
CA PHE A 37 -10.87 -4.38 9.73
C PHE A 37 -10.04 -3.27 10.37
N VAL A 38 -9.33 -2.49 9.54
CA VAL A 38 -8.60 -1.31 10.02
C VAL A 38 -9.66 -0.25 10.29
N PRO A 39 -9.94 0.11 11.55
CA PRO A 39 -10.89 1.16 11.83
C PRO A 39 -10.47 2.41 11.06
N THR A 40 -11.42 3.03 10.35
CA THR A 40 -11.31 4.39 9.81
C THR A 40 -11.27 5.44 10.94
N HIS A 41 -10.67 5.10 12.08
CA HIS A 41 -10.37 6.01 13.18
C HIS A 41 -8.98 6.61 12.98
N GLY A 42 -8.82 7.27 11.85
CA GLY A 42 -8.23 8.59 11.83
C GLY A 42 -9.29 9.52 11.26
N LYS A 43 -9.98 10.28 12.12
CA LYS A 43 -10.50 11.58 11.67
C LYS A 43 -9.27 12.36 11.23
N GLY A 44 -9.06 12.40 9.92
CA GLY A 44 -7.80 12.79 9.30
C GLY A 44 -6.91 11.57 9.05
N GLY A 45 -6.47 11.39 7.80
CA GLY A 45 -5.12 10.85 7.59
C GLY A 45 -4.10 11.73 8.36
N PRO A 46 -2.78 11.49 8.26
CA PRO A 46 -1.87 12.57 8.62
C PRO A 46 -2.38 13.80 7.85
N ASP A 47 -2.77 14.85 8.56
CA ASP A 47 -3.08 16.12 7.92
C ASP A 47 -1.76 16.53 7.31
N PHE A 48 -1.56 16.14 6.06
CA PHE A 48 -0.32 16.37 5.37
C PHE A 48 -0.07 17.89 5.38
N ALA A 49 -1.10 18.74 5.32
CA ALA A 49 -0.91 20.17 5.49
C ALA A 49 -0.42 20.58 6.90
N ALA A 50 -0.83 19.90 7.97
CA ALA A 50 -0.42 20.19 9.35
C ALA A 50 0.79 19.38 9.86
N HIS A 51 1.27 18.39 9.10
CA HIS A 51 2.40 17.58 9.52
C HIS A 51 3.70 18.42 9.42
N PRO A 52 4.51 18.56 10.48
CA PRO A 52 5.73 19.40 10.47
C PRO A 52 6.75 18.99 9.39
N ALA A 53 6.66 17.74 8.92
CA ALA A 53 7.49 17.22 7.84
C ALA A 53 6.91 17.39 6.43
N PHE A 54 5.71 17.94 6.25
CA PHE A 54 5.19 18.22 4.91
C PHE A 54 5.95 19.40 4.30
N GLY A 55 6.41 19.23 3.06
CA GLY A 55 7.37 20.15 2.44
C GLY A 55 8.82 20.00 2.90
N SER A 56 9.12 19.17 3.92
CA SER A 56 10.49 18.93 4.40
C SER A 56 11.35 18.11 3.42
N SER A 57 10.74 17.49 2.40
CA SER A 57 11.45 16.66 1.42
C SER A 57 12.55 17.42 0.67
N LYS A 58 12.40 18.73 0.47
CA LYS A 58 13.42 19.60 -0.15
C LYS A 58 14.52 20.04 0.84
N ARG A 59 14.26 20.05 2.15
CA ARG A 59 15.15 20.65 3.16
C ARG A 59 16.23 19.67 3.66
N TYR A 60 15.91 18.37 3.71
CA TYR A 60 16.81 17.35 4.27
C TYR A 60 17.40 16.37 3.25
N ARG A 61 16.82 16.28 2.04
CA ARG A 61 17.30 15.38 1.00
C ARG A 61 17.65 16.20 -0.24
N LYS A 62 18.94 16.57 -0.38
CA LYS A 62 19.50 17.24 -1.57
C LYS A 62 19.67 16.31 -2.78
N GLU A 63 19.27 15.05 -2.63
CA GLU A 63 19.56 14.03 -3.62
C GLU A 63 18.42 13.95 -4.63
N ASP A 64 18.77 14.23 -5.88
CA ASP A 64 17.85 14.21 -7.02
C ASP A 64 17.54 12.74 -7.38
N SER A 65 16.32 12.32 -7.06
CA SER A 65 15.84 10.96 -7.32
C SER A 65 15.90 10.58 -8.80
N VAL A 66 15.78 11.54 -9.72
CA VAL A 66 15.88 11.29 -11.16
C VAL A 66 17.32 10.99 -11.54
N LYS A 67 18.30 11.73 -11.02
CA LYS A 67 19.73 11.46 -11.25
C LYS A 67 20.14 10.10 -10.69
N THR A 68 19.70 9.77 -9.48
CA THR A 68 20.02 8.48 -8.87
C THR A 68 19.47 7.30 -9.69
N VAL A 69 18.22 7.38 -10.16
CA VAL A 69 17.63 6.34 -11.00
C VAL A 69 18.32 6.25 -12.37
N ARG A 70 18.74 7.38 -12.96
CA ARG A 70 19.48 7.38 -14.23
C ARG A 70 20.86 6.71 -14.09
N ARG A 71 21.63 7.06 -13.05
CA ARG A 71 22.93 6.42 -12.78
C ARG A 71 22.80 4.91 -12.63
N LEU A 72 21.84 4.45 -11.83
CA LEU A 72 21.60 3.02 -11.62
C LEU A 72 21.22 2.28 -12.92
N ARG A 73 20.55 2.95 -13.87
CA ARG A 73 20.22 2.36 -15.18
C ARG A 73 21.41 2.35 -16.13
N GLU A 74 22.29 3.32 -16.05
CA GLU A 74 23.54 3.37 -16.83
C GLU A 74 24.51 2.26 -16.39
N GLU A 75 24.52 1.90 -15.10
CA GLU A 75 25.32 0.77 -14.57
C GLU A 75 24.90 -0.61 -15.12
N TRP A 76 23.70 -0.73 -15.68
CA TRP A 76 23.13 -2.01 -16.16
C TRP A 76 23.13 -2.10 -17.70
N ARG A 77 23.77 -1.15 -18.38
CA ARG A 77 23.87 -1.07 -19.82
C ARG A 77 25.25 -1.50 -20.30
#